data_AF-A0A965KQP9-F1
#
_entry.id   AF-A0A965KQP9-F1
#
_cell.length_a   1.000
_cell.length_b   1.000
_cell.length_c   1.000
_cell.angle_alpha   90.00
_cell.angle_beta   90.00
_cell.angle_gamma   90.00
#
_symmetry.space_group_name_H-M   'P 1'
#
loop_
_entity.id
_entity.type
_entity.pdbx_description
1 polymer ?
#
loop_
_entity_poly.entity_id
_entity_poly.type
_entity_poly.pdbx_seq_one_letter_code
_entity_poly.pdbx_strand_id
1 'polypeptide(L)' 'MVQLAYQGLRAADIVHDAAADTALFLALAEADGLASHGLARVAQYAGHAKHGRVNTQ' A
#
# COMPACT_ATOMS: atom_id res chain seq x y z
N MET A 1 7.57 9.41 -2.13
CA MET A 1 6.32 8.70 -2.52
C MET A 1 6.32 7.28 -1.96
N VAL A 2 7.24 6.40 -2.39
CA VAL A 2 7.34 5.01 -1.90
C VAL A 2 7.41 4.91 -0.36
N GLN A 3 8.29 5.67 0.29
CA GLN A 3 8.47 5.58 1.75
C GLN A 3 7.21 5.91 2.56
N LEU A 4 6.42 6.90 2.10
CA LEU A 4 5.19 7.29 2.79
C LEU A 4 4.09 6.22 2.61
N ALA A 5 3.99 5.62 1.42
CA ALA A 5 3.09 4.50 1.16
C ALA A 5 3.46 3.29 2.03
N TYR A 6 4.75 2.95 2.09
CA TYR A 6 5.28 1.89 2.94
C TYR A 6 4.91 2.11 4.41
N GLN A 7 5.14 3.32 4.94
CA GLN A 7 4.79 3.65 6.32
C GLN A 7 3.28 3.50 6.59
N GLY A 8 2.42 3.90 5.65
CA GLY A 8 0.97 3.73 5.76
C GLY A 8 0.54 2.26 5.80
N LEU A 9 1.18 1.41 5.00
CA LEU A 9 0.92 -0.03 4.97
C LEU A 9 1.45 -0.73 6.24
N ARG A 10 2.65 -0.36 6.71
CA ARG A 10 3.22 -0.86 7.97
C ARG A 10 2.39 -0.48 9.19
N ALA A 11 1.80 0.72 9.20
CA ALA A 11 0.87 1.16 10.25
C ALA A 11 -0.48 0.39 10.25
N ALA A 12 -0.70 -0.48 9.26
CA ALA A 12 -1.82 -1.40 9.19
C ALA A 12 -1.38 -2.87 9.38
N ASP A 13 -0.21 -3.09 9.98
CA ASP A 13 0.36 -4.42 10.29
C ASP A 13 0.58 -5.33 9.07
N ILE A 14 0.72 -4.75 7.87
CA ILE A 14 1.16 -5.46 6.67
C ILE A 14 2.65 -5.79 6.82
N VAL A 15 3.06 -7.06 6.66
CA VAL A 15 4.46 -7.52 6.79
C VAL A 15 5.43 -6.74 5.89
N HIS A 16 6.70 -6.68 6.31
CA HIS A 16 7.73 -5.84 5.69
C HIS A 16 7.81 -5.99 4.17
N ASP A 17 7.96 -7.22 3.69
CA ASP A 17 8.15 -7.51 2.26
C ASP A 17 6.93 -7.10 1.45
N ALA A 18 5.73 -7.51 1.89
CA ALA A 18 4.48 -7.14 1.23
C ALA A 18 4.23 -5.62 1.22
N ALA A 19 4.57 -4.93 2.32
CA ALA A 19 4.44 -3.48 2.39
C ALA A 19 5.43 -2.77 1.45
N ALA A 20 6.66 -3.28 1.32
CA ALA A 20 7.68 -2.73 0.44
C ALA A 20 7.29 -2.90 -1.04
N ASP A 21 6.90 -4.11 -1.44
CA ASP A 21 6.47 -4.40 -2.82
C ASP A 21 5.23 -3.59 -3.20
N THR A 22 4.22 -3.59 -2.32
CA THR A 22 2.98 -2.83 -2.57
C THR A 22 3.27 -1.34 -2.68
N ALA A 23 4.11 -0.77 -1.81
CA ALA A 23 4.46 0.64 -1.88
C ALA A 23 5.19 1.00 -3.18
N LEU A 24 6.03 0.10 -3.69
CA LEU A 24 6.72 0.27 -4.97
C LEU A 24 5.72 0.27 -6.14
N PHE A 25 4.82 -0.72 -6.19
CA PHE A 25 3.81 -0.80 -7.27
C PHE A 25 2.84 0.38 -7.27
N LEU A 26 2.37 0.81 -6.09
CA LEU A 26 1.50 1.98 -5.99
C LEU A 26 2.20 3.27 -6.44
N ALA A 27 3.50 3.41 -6.15
CA ALA A 27 4.27 4.56 -6.60
C ALA A 27 4.54 4.53 -8.12
N LEU A 28 4.77 3.35 -8.70
CA LEU A 28 4.90 3.18 -10.15
C LEU A 28 3.58 3.51 -10.86
N ALA A 29 2.46 2.99 -10.38
CA ALA A 29 1.15 3.30 -10.94
C ALA A 29 0.83 4.80 -10.87
N GLU A 30 1.23 5.49 -9.80
CA GLU A 30 1.11 6.95 -9.71
C GLU A 30 1.98 7.66 -10.76
N ALA A 31 3.23 7.23 -10.93
CA ALA A 31 4.16 7.80 -11.91
C ALA A 31 3.70 7.57 -13.37
N ASP A 32 3.04 6.45 -13.64
CA ASP A 32 2.47 6.10 -14.95
C ASP A 32 1.12 6.81 -15.23
N GLY A 33 0.64 7.66 -14.31
CA GLY A 33 -0.61 8.40 -14.46
C GLY A 33 -1.87 7.57 -14.18
N LEU A 34 -1.73 6.36 -13.64
CA LEU A 34 -2.84 5.50 -13.18
C LEU A 34 -3.24 5.84 -11.74
N ALA A 35 -3.51 7.11 -11.44
CA ALA A 35 -3.73 7.60 -10.07
C ALA A 35 -4.81 6.83 -9.29
N SER A 36 -5.85 6.30 -9.96
CA SER A 36 -6.90 5.46 -9.35
C SER A 36 -6.40 4.11 -8.84
N HIS A 37 -5.21 3.69 -9.27
CA HIS A 37 -4.49 2.49 -8.86
C HIS A 37 -3.16 2.84 -8.14
N GLY A 38 -2.84 4.12 -8.02
CA GLY A 38 -1.63 4.64 -7.37
C GLY A 38 -1.81 4.91 -5.88
N LEU A 39 -1.20 5.98 -5.37
CA LEU A 39 -1.07 6.24 -3.94
C LEU A 39 -2.42 6.42 -3.22
N ALA A 40 -3.48 6.78 -3.96
CA ALA A 40 -4.84 6.87 -3.45
C ALA A 40 -5.34 5.55 -2.82
N ARG A 41 -4.77 4.39 -3.19
CA ARG A 41 -5.16 3.08 -2.66
C ARG A 41 -4.56 2.74 -1.31
N VAL A 42 -3.53 3.46 -0.84
CA VAL A 42 -2.87 3.16 0.44
C VAL A 42 -3.88 3.12 1.59
N ALA A 43 -4.77 4.11 1.69
CA ALA A 43 -5.80 4.17 2.73
C ALA A 43 -6.79 2.99 2.63
N GLN A 44 -7.17 2.60 1.42
CA GLN A 44 -8.06 1.46 1.20
C GLN A 44 -7.40 0.14 1.63
N TYR A 45 -6.15 -0.09 1.22
CA TYR A 45 -5.43 -1.33 1.55
C TYR A 45 -5.12 -1.43 3.04
N ALA A 46 -4.70 -0.33 3.66
CA ALA A 46 -4.58 -0.23 5.11
C ALA A 46 -5.92 -0.53 5.81
N GLY A 47 -7.02 -0.02 5.27
CA GLY A 47 -8.37 -0.34 5.75
C GLY A 47 -8.70 -1.83 5.61
N HIS A 48 -8.41 -2.45 4.47
CA HIS A 48 -8.65 -3.89 4.26
C HIS A 48 -7.83 -4.76 5.21
N ALA A 49 -6.55 -4.44 5.41
CA ALA A 49 -5.67 -5.14 6.36
C ALA A 49 -6.23 -5.08 7.79
N LYS A 50 -6.61 -3.89 8.25
CA LYS A 50 -7.19 -3.69 9.60
C LYS A 50 -8.49 -4.46 9.84
N HIS A 51 -9.26 -4.75 8.79
CA HIS A 51 -10.52 -5.50 8.89
C HIS A 51 -10.36 -6.99 8.52
N GLY A 52 -9.14 -7.50 8.39
CA GLY A 52 -8.89 -8.91 8.07
C GLY A 52 -9.39 -9.34 6.69
N ARG A 53 -9.53 -8.38 5.75
CA ARG A 53 -10.03 -8.65 4.39
C ARG A 53 -8.94 -9.11 3.42
N VAL A 54 -7.68 -9.08 3.86
CA VAL A 54 -6.49 -9.51 3.11
C VAL A 54 -5.56 -10.24 4.07
N ASN A 55 -4.79 -11.21 3.57
CA ASN A 55 -3.71 -11.81 4.34
C ASN A 55 -2.54 -10.82 4.40
N THR A 56 -2.05 -10.54 5.61
CA THR A 56 -0.98 -9.56 5.88
C THR A 56 0.31 -10.21 6.37
N GLN A 57 0.33 -11.55 6.47
CA GLN A 57 1.42 -12.39 6.97
C GLN A 57 2.11 -13.13 5.82
#